data_AF-A0A1Q6U8T0-F1
#
_entry.id   AF-A0A1Q6U8T0-F1
#
_cell.length_a   1.000
_cell.length_b   1.000
_cell.length_c   1.000
_cell.angle_alpha   90.00
_cell.angle_beta   90.00
_cell.angle_gamma   90.00
#
_symmetry.space_group_name_H-M   'P 1'
#
loop_
_entity.id
_entity.type
_entity.pdbx_description
1 polymer ?
#
loop_
_entity_poly.entity_id
_entity_poly.type
_entity_poly.pdbx_seq_one_letter_code
_entity_poly.pdbx_strand_id
1 'polypeptide(L)'
;MKTKILCLFAALSVFSAAATAEAVSPADYADRFKVDMNERIPPIEELRKMFAPKPVYDRKFDYFWNIGTVFDKGFAKTIRQYGTRQTRLKWPGEDIMLEQLKNTPKEYYQYIGPYLHTIPGISEKILNYPGIKETKNQFPKRIAPQLADIENLEFMSPALYFALNPDLWEESNLSREQVKFRTLPQVNRYDTSFINKVMETVPPEDYAPGAKPKEPLESRLRTISPDASSPLTGRDVQAVARSLEALADYGADLNNQAKIIEAGALLDAWENSQGRGTMLPNLKDLVHPCQRLVQKIKMQGMEGEFAKIVAGEGFNPEEWAYTCDKTIKAYRVLRMSSPELLTLLLYKRNIYENQLNLYSDKTAPNIAVTMQGIIEMYKAPVNDMMEVKKNQKALKKAFEKIGYRIVFQPVYIK
;
A
#
# COMPACT_ATOMS: atom_id res chain seq x y z
N MET A 1 10.78 86.85 2.64
CA MET A 1 10.21 86.25 1.41
C MET A 1 10.84 84.86 1.25
N LYS A 2 10.04 83.79 1.36
CA LYS A 2 9.72 82.86 0.25
C LYS A 2 10.91 81.93 -0.12
N THR A 3 10.86 80.61 -0.26
CA THR A 3 9.90 79.52 0.02
C THR A 3 10.65 78.24 -0.40
N LYS A 4 10.49 77.14 0.35
CA LYS A 4 10.51 75.70 -0.07
C LYS A 4 11.73 75.13 -0.81
N ILE A 5 12.29 74.05 -0.26
CA ILE A 5 12.38 72.68 -0.85
C ILE A 5 13.18 71.78 0.14
N LEU A 6 12.46 70.88 0.82
CA LEU A 6 12.62 69.41 0.92
C LEU A 6 13.86 68.93 1.70
N CYS A 7 13.69 68.31 2.87
CA CYS A 7 13.33 66.88 3.03
C CYS A 7 14.17 65.95 2.15
N LEU A 8 15.32 65.48 2.66
CA LEU A 8 15.94 64.20 2.28
C LEU A 8 17.10 63.87 3.24
N PHE A 9 16.78 63.61 4.51
CA PHE A 9 17.64 62.87 5.44
C PHE A 9 16.94 61.63 6.01
N ALA A 10 15.98 61.10 5.26
CA ALA A 10 15.30 59.85 5.53
C ALA A 10 15.18 59.07 4.22
N ALA A 11 16.16 58.21 3.92
CA ALA A 11 16.05 57.04 3.03
C ALA A 11 17.46 56.48 2.73
N LEU A 12 18.09 55.89 3.73
CA LEU A 12 19.12 54.87 3.51
C LEU A 12 19.09 53.84 4.65
N SER A 13 17.89 53.58 5.19
CA SER A 13 17.56 52.22 5.58
C SER A 13 17.33 51.47 4.28
N VAL A 14 18.35 50.75 3.83
CA VAL A 14 18.17 49.63 2.93
C VAL A 14 17.18 48.72 3.64
N PHE A 15 15.89 48.87 3.30
CA PHE A 15 14.93 47.77 3.38
C PHE A 15 15.44 46.73 2.38
N SER A 16 16.49 46.01 2.77
CA SER A 16 16.56 44.60 2.45
C SER A 16 15.36 44.00 3.16
N ALA A 17 14.22 44.05 2.48
CA ALA A 17 13.28 42.95 2.54
C ALA A 17 14.09 41.73 2.12
N ALA A 18 14.83 41.17 3.07
CA ALA A 18 14.99 39.74 3.11
C ALA A 18 13.54 39.25 3.03
N ALA A 19 13.17 38.69 1.88
CA ALA A 19 12.09 37.74 1.86
C ALA A 19 12.48 36.71 2.91
N THR A 20 11.98 36.91 4.13
CA THR A 20 12.01 35.88 5.15
C THR A 20 11.29 34.74 4.48
N ALA A 21 12.03 33.69 4.09
CA ALA A 21 11.42 32.44 3.72
C ALA A 21 10.37 32.16 4.79
N GLU A 22 9.09 32.08 4.39
CA GLU A 22 8.00 31.80 5.32
C GLU A 22 8.41 30.58 6.13
N ALA A 23 8.48 30.73 7.45
CA ALA A 23 8.96 29.67 8.30
C ALA A 23 8.04 28.46 8.12
N VAL A 24 8.62 27.34 7.69
CA VAL A 24 7.83 26.16 7.31
C VAL A 24 7.35 25.47 8.58
N SER A 25 6.04 25.52 8.85
CA SER A 25 5.44 24.81 9.98
C SER A 25 4.77 23.51 9.53
N PRO A 26 4.84 22.42 10.31
CA PRO A 26 4.03 21.22 10.04
C PRO A 26 2.53 21.53 9.95
N ALA A 27 2.03 22.47 10.76
CA ALA A 27 0.61 22.82 10.81
C ALA A 27 0.05 23.32 9.45
N ASP A 28 0.90 23.97 8.64
CA ASP A 28 0.53 24.51 7.32
C ASP A 28 0.10 23.41 6.34
N TYR A 29 0.49 22.16 6.61
CA TYR A 29 0.19 21.01 5.75
C TYR A 29 -0.98 20.16 6.23
N ALA A 30 -1.67 20.54 7.32
CA ALA A 30 -2.77 19.76 7.89
C ALA A 30 -3.90 19.50 6.89
N ASP A 31 -4.19 20.47 6.02
CA ASP A 31 -5.25 20.37 5.01
C ASP A 31 -5.00 19.28 3.97
N ARG A 32 -3.74 18.90 3.73
CA ARG A 32 -3.39 17.83 2.77
C ARG A 32 -3.87 16.45 3.22
N PHE A 33 -4.14 16.28 4.51
CA PHE A 33 -4.62 15.03 5.09
C PHE A 33 -6.15 14.95 5.18
N LYS A 34 -6.88 16.03 4.87
CA LYS A 34 -8.35 16.00 4.83
C LYS A 34 -8.81 15.08 3.70
N VAL A 35 -9.71 14.16 4.03
CA VAL A 35 -10.35 13.25 3.07
C VAL A 35 -11.80 13.70 2.93
N ASP A 36 -12.21 14.02 1.71
CA ASP A 36 -13.62 14.26 1.38
C ASP A 36 -14.20 13.00 0.73
N MET A 37 -15.10 12.33 1.45
CA MET A 37 -15.74 11.08 1.00
C MET A 37 -16.79 11.30 -0.11
N ASN A 38 -17.21 12.55 -0.32
CA ASN A 38 -18.18 12.97 -1.32
C ASN A 38 -17.52 13.66 -2.52
N GLU A 39 -16.19 13.74 -2.55
CA GLU A 39 -15.47 14.35 -3.66
C GLU A 39 -15.74 13.57 -4.95
N ARG A 40 -16.09 14.31 -6.01
CA ARG A 40 -16.39 13.72 -7.32
C ARG A 40 -15.08 13.38 -8.03
N ILE A 41 -14.54 12.21 -7.71
CA ILE A 41 -13.33 11.66 -8.34
C ILE A 41 -13.68 11.20 -9.77
N PRO A 42 -12.85 11.52 -10.78
CA PRO A 42 -13.07 11.02 -12.14
C PRO A 42 -13.10 9.49 -12.21
N PRO A 43 -13.87 8.89 -13.14
CA PRO A 43 -13.88 7.46 -13.36
C PRO A 43 -12.46 6.91 -13.57
N ILE A 44 -12.21 5.69 -13.11
CA ILE A 44 -10.85 5.12 -13.17
C ILE A 44 -10.31 5.00 -14.59
N GLU A 45 -11.16 4.78 -15.59
CA GLU A 45 -10.74 4.74 -17.00
C GLU A 45 -10.21 6.09 -17.49
N GLU A 46 -10.77 7.21 -17.01
CA GLU A 46 -10.28 8.54 -17.35
C GLU A 46 -8.94 8.80 -16.66
N LEU A 47 -8.80 8.41 -15.39
CA LEU A 47 -7.53 8.53 -14.66
C LEU A 47 -6.44 7.67 -15.29
N ARG A 48 -6.75 6.45 -15.72
CA ARG A 48 -5.83 5.58 -16.47
C ARG A 48 -5.35 6.23 -17.76
N LYS A 49 -6.20 6.98 -18.46
CA LYS A 49 -5.82 7.72 -19.68
C LYS A 49 -4.96 8.95 -19.34
N MET A 50 -5.33 9.70 -18.31
CA MET A 50 -4.60 10.92 -17.89
C MET A 50 -3.20 10.61 -17.37
N PHE A 51 -3.08 9.53 -16.57
CA PHE A 51 -1.83 9.12 -15.92
C PHE A 51 -1.25 7.84 -16.53
N ALA A 52 -1.62 7.52 -17.77
CA ALA A 52 -1.03 6.41 -18.49
C ALA A 52 0.50 6.54 -18.42
N PRO A 53 1.24 5.49 -18.01
CA PRO A 53 2.68 5.54 -18.04
C PRO A 53 3.09 5.88 -19.47
N LYS A 54 3.83 6.98 -19.65
CA LYS A 54 4.40 7.30 -20.96
C LYS A 54 5.17 6.06 -21.41
N PRO A 55 4.94 5.54 -22.63
CA PRO A 55 5.58 4.31 -23.05
C PRO A 55 7.08 4.46 -22.89
N VAL A 56 7.69 3.51 -22.17
CA VAL A 56 9.14 3.47 -21.90
C VAL A 56 9.93 3.47 -23.21
N TYR A 57 9.30 3.08 -24.32
CA TYR A 57 9.78 3.24 -25.69
C TYR A 57 8.61 3.17 -26.70
N ASP A 58 8.35 4.25 -27.43
CA ASP A 58 7.47 4.24 -28.61
C ASP A 58 8.26 3.73 -29.82
N ARG A 59 7.88 2.55 -30.34
CA ARG A 59 8.55 1.95 -31.51
C ARG A 59 8.27 2.75 -32.78
N LYS A 60 7.23 3.59 -32.83
CA LYS A 60 6.77 4.34 -34.02
C LYS A 60 6.35 3.50 -35.23
N PHE A 61 6.36 2.17 -35.14
CA PHE A 61 5.84 1.26 -36.17
C PHE A 61 5.10 0.07 -35.54
N ASP A 62 4.07 -0.39 -36.24
CA ASP A 62 3.22 -1.52 -35.83
C ASP A 62 3.87 -2.88 -36.20
N TYR A 63 4.52 -2.96 -37.37
CA TYR A 63 5.14 -4.19 -37.90
C TYR A 63 6.43 -3.91 -38.66
N PHE A 64 7.33 -4.90 -38.77
CA PHE A 64 8.62 -4.78 -39.45
C PHE A 64 8.53 -4.40 -40.95
N TRP A 65 7.37 -4.61 -41.57
CA TRP A 65 7.13 -4.34 -42.99
C TRP A 65 6.22 -3.11 -43.21
N ASN A 66 5.70 -2.51 -42.14
CA ASN A 66 4.95 -1.26 -42.18
C ASN A 66 5.67 -0.22 -41.29
N ILE A 67 6.79 0.28 -41.81
CA ILE A 67 7.74 1.14 -41.09
C ILE A 67 7.33 2.62 -41.10
N GLY A 68 6.26 3.02 -41.82
CA GLY A 68 5.77 4.41 -41.83
C GLY A 68 6.89 5.47 -42.00
N THR A 69 6.76 6.63 -41.33
CA THR A 69 7.76 7.71 -41.32
C THR A 69 8.72 7.63 -40.12
N VAL A 70 9.07 6.42 -39.66
CA VAL A 70 9.93 6.20 -38.48
C VAL A 70 11.33 6.81 -38.64
N PHE A 71 11.81 6.97 -39.87
CA PHE A 71 13.05 7.67 -40.18
C PHE A 71 12.86 9.20 -40.17
N ASP A 72 12.37 9.72 -39.04
CA ASP A 72 12.29 11.16 -38.82
C ASP A 72 13.69 11.76 -38.58
N LYS A 73 13.77 13.10 -38.61
CA LYS A 73 15.02 13.83 -38.37
C LYS A 73 15.66 13.49 -37.00
N GLY A 74 14.86 13.04 -36.03
CA GLY A 74 15.34 12.63 -34.71
C GLY A 74 16.06 11.29 -34.75
N PHE A 75 15.47 10.29 -35.40
CA PHE A 75 16.06 8.96 -35.57
C PHE A 75 17.40 9.00 -36.32
N ALA A 76 17.49 9.81 -37.37
CA ALA A 76 18.74 10.02 -38.12
C ALA A 76 19.87 10.60 -37.27
N LYS A 77 19.54 11.47 -36.30
CA LYS A 77 20.51 12.05 -35.35
C LYS A 77 21.02 11.00 -34.36
N THR A 78 20.15 10.12 -33.90
CA THR A 78 20.46 9.04 -32.96
C THR A 78 21.35 7.97 -33.60
N ILE A 79 21.06 7.54 -34.84
CA ILE A 79 21.92 6.59 -35.57
C ILE A 79 23.33 7.18 -35.81
N ARG A 80 23.45 8.47 -36.14
CA ARG A 80 24.77 9.11 -36.24
C ARG A 80 25.54 9.09 -34.92
N GLN A 81 24.85 9.22 -33.79
CA GLN A 81 25.49 9.13 -32.47
C GLN A 81 25.92 7.72 -32.10
N TYR A 82 25.13 6.68 -32.40
CA TYR A 82 25.47 5.30 -32.02
C TYR A 82 26.33 4.56 -33.05
N GLY A 83 26.23 4.92 -34.34
CA GLY A 83 27.04 4.35 -35.42
C GLY A 83 28.54 4.67 -35.33
N THR A 84 28.95 5.51 -34.37
CA THR A 84 30.36 5.84 -34.09
C THR A 84 30.98 4.97 -32.98
N ARG A 85 30.22 4.07 -32.34
CA ARG A 85 30.73 3.19 -31.26
C ARG A 85 30.95 1.76 -31.76
N GLN A 86 32.19 1.25 -31.64
CA GLN A 86 32.57 -0.11 -32.02
C GLN A 86 32.31 -1.20 -30.95
N THR A 87 31.79 -0.84 -29.76
CA THR A 87 31.62 -1.78 -28.65
C THR A 87 30.20 -2.36 -28.57
N ARG A 88 30.10 -3.68 -28.31
CA ARG A 88 28.84 -4.42 -28.13
C ARG A 88 27.97 -3.77 -27.04
N LEU A 89 26.67 -3.61 -27.30
CA LEU A 89 25.71 -3.22 -26.26
C LEU A 89 25.61 -4.31 -25.18
N LYS A 90 25.90 -3.92 -23.94
CA LYS A 90 25.77 -4.76 -22.75
C LYS A 90 24.29 -5.10 -22.50
N TRP A 91 23.97 -6.38 -22.24
CA TRP A 91 22.60 -6.74 -21.86
C TRP A 91 22.33 -6.32 -20.41
N PRO A 92 21.19 -5.67 -20.08
CA PRO A 92 20.94 -5.13 -18.75
C PRO A 92 21.00 -6.15 -17.60
N GLY A 93 20.62 -7.41 -17.84
CA GLY A 93 20.65 -8.46 -16.82
C GLY A 93 21.96 -9.24 -16.75
N GLU A 94 22.98 -8.90 -17.55
CA GLU A 94 24.23 -9.66 -17.65
C GLU A 94 24.99 -9.67 -16.32
N ASP A 95 25.00 -8.54 -15.62
CA ASP A 95 25.65 -8.42 -14.31
C ASP A 95 24.89 -9.20 -13.23
N ILE A 96 23.55 -9.18 -13.27
CA ILE A 96 22.68 -9.87 -12.31
C ILE A 96 22.85 -11.39 -12.44
N MET A 97 22.84 -11.92 -13.66
CA MET A 97 23.09 -13.36 -13.88
C MET A 97 24.50 -13.77 -13.45
N LEU A 98 25.50 -12.93 -13.71
CA LEU A 98 26.87 -13.22 -13.25
C LEU A 98 26.99 -13.21 -11.73
N GLU A 99 26.28 -12.31 -11.05
CA GLU A 99 26.24 -12.25 -9.59
C GLU A 99 25.51 -13.45 -8.98
N GLN A 100 24.39 -13.86 -9.57
CA GLN A 100 23.67 -15.07 -9.17
C GLN A 100 24.50 -16.34 -9.37
N LEU A 101 25.22 -16.45 -10.50
CA LEU A 101 26.13 -17.57 -10.73
C LEU A 101 27.27 -17.59 -9.71
N LYS A 102 27.86 -16.44 -9.37
CA LYS A 102 28.89 -16.34 -8.31
C LYS A 102 28.40 -16.81 -6.94
N ASN A 103 27.15 -16.52 -6.60
CA ASN A 103 26.56 -16.87 -5.32
C ASN A 103 26.03 -18.31 -5.26
N THR A 104 25.88 -18.97 -6.43
CA THR A 104 25.43 -20.35 -6.52
C THR A 104 26.62 -21.30 -6.31
N PRO A 105 26.53 -22.27 -5.39
CA PRO A 105 27.58 -23.28 -5.22
C PRO A 105 27.83 -24.04 -6.52
N LYS A 106 29.11 -24.32 -6.82
CA LYS A 106 29.53 -24.95 -8.08
C LYS A 106 28.87 -26.31 -8.34
N GLU A 107 28.47 -27.01 -7.28
CA GLU A 107 27.79 -28.30 -7.32
C GLU A 107 26.43 -28.24 -8.02
N TYR A 108 25.76 -27.07 -7.99
CA TYR A 108 24.46 -26.88 -8.64
C TYR A 108 24.57 -26.46 -10.11
N TYR A 109 25.79 -26.16 -10.60
CA TYR A 109 25.99 -25.76 -12.00
C TYR A 109 25.63 -26.87 -12.98
N GLN A 110 25.74 -28.15 -12.59
CA GLN A 110 25.34 -29.28 -13.41
C GLN A 110 23.83 -29.30 -13.74
N TYR A 111 22.99 -28.65 -12.93
CA TYR A 111 21.54 -28.63 -13.15
C TYR A 111 21.06 -27.39 -13.93
N ILE A 112 21.88 -26.34 -14.00
CA ILE A 112 21.52 -25.04 -14.60
C ILE A 112 22.32 -24.78 -15.88
N GLY A 113 23.61 -25.11 -15.87
CA GLY A 113 24.53 -24.85 -16.97
C GLY A 113 24.12 -25.48 -18.30
N PRO A 114 23.69 -26.76 -18.37
CA PRO A 114 23.23 -27.37 -19.62
C PRO A 114 22.07 -26.59 -20.28
N TYR A 115 21.14 -26.06 -19.48
CA TYR A 115 20.05 -25.20 -19.95
C TYR A 115 20.53 -23.83 -20.41
N LEU A 116 21.50 -23.21 -19.74
CA LEU A 116 22.05 -21.92 -20.16
C LEU A 116 22.67 -21.98 -21.57
N HIS A 117 23.23 -23.13 -21.97
CA HIS A 117 23.78 -23.32 -23.32
C HIS A 117 22.71 -23.51 -24.41
N THR A 118 21.43 -23.72 -24.05
CA THR A 118 20.33 -23.88 -25.02
C THR A 118 19.56 -22.58 -25.29
N ILE A 119 19.75 -21.54 -24.47
CA ILE A 119 19.04 -20.26 -24.63
C ILE A 119 19.76 -19.36 -25.65
N PRO A 120 19.09 -18.91 -26.72
CA PRO A 120 19.66 -17.95 -27.66
C PRO A 120 19.80 -16.57 -27.04
N GLY A 121 20.94 -15.90 -27.26
CA GLY A 121 21.18 -14.52 -26.82
C GLY A 121 21.82 -14.35 -25.44
N ILE A 122 22.17 -15.44 -24.75
CA ILE A 122 22.98 -15.36 -23.52
C ILE A 122 24.40 -14.86 -23.84
N SER A 123 24.93 -13.99 -22.98
CA SER A 123 26.27 -13.44 -23.16
C SER A 123 27.35 -14.53 -23.11
N GLU A 124 28.31 -14.48 -24.04
CA GLU A 124 29.49 -15.36 -24.03
C GLU A 124 30.26 -15.30 -22.70
N LYS A 125 30.18 -14.18 -21.97
CA LYS A 125 30.78 -14.03 -20.64
C LYS A 125 30.15 -14.96 -19.59
N ILE A 126 28.85 -15.22 -19.71
CA ILE A 126 28.10 -16.14 -18.83
C ILE A 126 28.38 -17.59 -19.24
N LEU A 127 28.36 -17.88 -20.55
CA LEU A 127 28.60 -19.23 -21.07
C LEU A 127 30.04 -19.71 -20.85
N ASN A 128 31.01 -18.78 -20.82
CA ASN A 128 32.41 -19.06 -20.54
C ASN A 128 32.77 -18.98 -19.04
N TYR A 129 31.80 -18.84 -18.15
CA TYR A 129 32.07 -18.81 -16.71
C TYR A 129 32.65 -20.17 -16.23
N PRO A 130 33.67 -20.17 -15.35
CA PRO A 130 34.28 -21.41 -14.84
C PRO A 130 33.24 -22.34 -14.19
N GLY A 131 33.20 -23.61 -14.56
CA GLY A 131 32.19 -24.56 -14.09
C GLY A 131 30.91 -24.63 -14.94
N ILE A 132 30.45 -23.52 -15.53
CA ILE A 132 29.29 -23.52 -16.45
C ILE A 132 29.71 -23.94 -17.86
N LYS A 133 30.91 -23.52 -18.30
CA LYS A 133 31.47 -23.91 -19.60
C LYS A 133 31.60 -25.43 -19.73
N GLU A 134 32.01 -26.10 -18.67
CA GLU A 134 32.26 -27.54 -18.63
C GLU A 134 30.98 -28.38 -18.66
N THR A 135 29.85 -27.83 -18.20
CA THR A 135 28.55 -28.54 -18.14
C THR A 135 27.81 -28.60 -19.49
N LYS A 136 28.39 -28.08 -20.58
CA LYS A 136 27.76 -28.11 -21.90
C LYS A 136 27.48 -29.55 -22.34
N ASN A 137 26.22 -29.85 -22.61
CA ASN A 137 25.72 -31.18 -23.00
C ASN A 137 26.01 -32.31 -21.99
N GLN A 138 26.24 -31.97 -20.72
CA GLN A 138 26.41 -32.98 -19.66
C GLN A 138 25.10 -33.22 -18.91
N PHE A 139 24.81 -34.48 -18.62
CA PHE A 139 23.72 -34.87 -17.74
C PHE A 139 24.16 -34.77 -16.26
N PRO A 140 23.29 -34.36 -15.32
CA PRO A 140 23.65 -34.23 -13.91
C PRO A 140 24.08 -35.57 -13.31
N LYS A 141 25.15 -35.57 -12.51
CA LYS A 141 25.72 -36.79 -11.92
C LYS A 141 25.02 -37.21 -10.63
N ARG A 142 24.39 -36.26 -9.92
CA ARG A 142 23.68 -36.49 -8.66
C ARG A 142 22.18 -36.36 -8.94
N ILE A 143 21.45 -37.47 -8.87
CA ILE A 143 20.02 -37.54 -9.15
C ILE A 143 19.26 -37.82 -7.84
N ALA A 144 18.09 -37.23 -7.70
CA ALA A 144 17.16 -37.52 -6.60
C ALA A 144 16.85 -39.03 -6.53
N PRO A 145 16.99 -39.69 -5.36
CA PRO A 145 16.75 -41.13 -5.25
C PRO A 145 15.33 -41.52 -5.64
N GLN A 146 14.35 -40.62 -5.48
CA GLN A 146 12.96 -40.81 -5.87
C GLN A 146 12.76 -40.91 -7.40
N LEU A 147 13.71 -40.41 -8.18
CA LEU A 147 13.65 -40.41 -9.64
C LEU A 147 14.58 -41.47 -10.26
N ALA A 148 15.49 -42.06 -9.48
CA ALA A 148 16.54 -42.95 -9.99
C ALA A 148 16.01 -44.16 -10.78
N ASP A 149 14.79 -44.62 -10.50
CA ASP A 149 14.17 -45.80 -11.13
C ASP A 149 13.48 -45.51 -12.48
N ILE A 150 13.45 -44.26 -12.95
CA ILE A 150 12.82 -43.89 -14.22
C ILE A 150 13.77 -44.21 -15.38
N GLU A 151 13.38 -45.15 -16.25
CA GLU A 151 14.13 -45.45 -17.47
C GLU A 151 14.23 -44.21 -18.38
N ASN A 152 15.37 -44.04 -19.06
CA ASN A 152 15.60 -42.99 -20.07
C ASN A 152 15.59 -41.54 -19.57
N LEU A 153 15.86 -41.31 -18.28
CA LEU A 153 16.02 -39.97 -17.68
C LEU A 153 17.02 -39.06 -18.39
N GLU A 154 18.06 -39.63 -19.00
CA GLU A 154 19.10 -38.91 -19.74
C GLU A 154 18.57 -38.16 -20.98
N PHE A 155 17.40 -38.54 -21.50
CA PHE A 155 16.77 -37.89 -22.67
C PHE A 155 15.83 -36.74 -22.28
N MET A 156 15.75 -36.41 -20.99
CA MET A 156 14.96 -35.29 -20.51
C MET A 156 15.52 -33.96 -21.04
N SER A 157 14.63 -32.98 -21.28
CA SER A 157 15.07 -31.64 -21.67
C SER A 157 15.98 -31.04 -20.59
N PRO A 158 17.11 -30.40 -20.95
CA PRO A 158 17.99 -29.71 -20.01
C PRO A 158 17.28 -28.68 -19.11
N ALA A 159 16.14 -28.15 -19.56
CA ALA A 159 15.30 -27.24 -18.78
C ALA A 159 14.74 -27.87 -17.50
N LEU A 160 14.68 -29.20 -17.40
CA LEU A 160 14.11 -29.93 -16.27
C LEU A 160 15.18 -30.53 -15.34
N TYR A 161 16.48 -30.33 -15.65
CA TYR A 161 17.56 -30.90 -14.84
C TYR A 161 17.58 -30.38 -13.41
N PHE A 162 17.07 -29.17 -13.15
CA PHE A 162 16.91 -28.67 -11.78
C PHE A 162 16.06 -29.61 -10.91
N ALA A 163 15.03 -30.25 -11.47
CA ALA A 163 14.16 -31.19 -10.76
C ALA A 163 14.87 -32.51 -10.41
N LEU A 164 16.05 -32.79 -10.99
CA LEU A 164 16.85 -33.96 -10.64
C LEU A 164 17.68 -33.74 -9.36
N ASN A 165 17.72 -32.52 -8.83
CA ASN A 165 18.46 -32.22 -7.61
C ASN A 165 17.81 -32.88 -6.38
N PRO A 166 18.48 -33.81 -5.65
CA PRO A 166 17.92 -34.47 -4.46
C PRO A 166 17.50 -33.48 -3.36
N ASP A 167 18.18 -32.34 -3.25
CA ASP A 167 17.91 -31.35 -2.19
C ASP A 167 16.53 -30.67 -2.37
N LEU A 168 15.88 -30.82 -3.54
CA LEU A 168 14.50 -30.37 -3.78
C LEU A 168 13.43 -31.38 -3.33
N TRP A 169 13.83 -32.63 -3.06
CA TRP A 169 12.92 -33.75 -2.76
C TRP A 169 12.97 -34.19 -1.29
N GLU A 170 13.68 -33.46 -0.43
CA GLU A 170 13.53 -33.65 1.01
C GLU A 170 12.10 -33.24 1.43
N GLU A 171 11.29 -34.22 1.87
CA GLU A 171 9.88 -34.01 2.21
C GLU A 171 9.71 -33.03 3.40
N SER A 172 9.30 -31.79 3.11
CA SER A 172 8.60 -30.97 4.11
C SER A 172 7.18 -31.51 4.28
N ASN A 173 6.95 -32.27 5.35
CA ASN A 173 5.64 -32.78 5.76
C ASN A 173 4.54 -31.69 5.77
N LEU A 174 3.64 -31.70 4.79
CA LEU A 174 2.38 -30.97 4.83
C LEU A 174 1.23 -31.93 4.46
N SER A 175 0.48 -32.31 5.49
CA SER A 175 -0.67 -33.22 5.47
C SER A 175 -1.82 -32.73 4.59
N ARG A 176 -2.40 -33.64 3.80
CA ARG A 176 -3.64 -33.47 3.03
C ARG A 176 -4.88 -33.64 3.91
N GLU A 177 -5.88 -32.75 3.83
CA GLU A 177 -7.24 -32.98 4.33
C GLU A 177 -8.28 -32.99 3.20
N GLN A 178 -9.24 -33.92 3.29
CA GLN A 178 -10.30 -34.21 2.31
C GLN A 178 -11.57 -33.38 2.56
N VAL A 179 -12.32 -33.09 1.49
CA VAL A 179 -13.58 -32.31 1.52
C VAL A 179 -14.80 -33.22 1.82
N LYS A 180 -15.68 -32.80 2.74
CA LYS A 180 -17.02 -33.38 2.95
C LYS A 180 -18.11 -32.42 2.41
N PHE A 181 -19.07 -32.95 1.66
CA PHE A 181 -20.25 -32.20 1.20
C PHE A 181 -21.34 -32.13 2.28
N ARG A 182 -22.05 -30.99 2.37
CA ARG A 182 -23.24 -30.80 3.21
C ARG A 182 -24.47 -30.51 2.35
N THR A 183 -25.59 -31.11 2.74
CA THR A 183 -26.94 -30.89 2.20
C THR A 183 -27.55 -29.56 2.68
N LEU A 184 -28.38 -28.93 1.85
CA LEU A 184 -29.03 -27.64 2.12
C LEU A 184 -30.37 -27.81 2.87
N PRO A 185 -30.70 -26.96 3.86
CA PRO A 185 -32.02 -26.94 4.48
C PRO A 185 -33.01 -25.95 3.84
N GLN A 186 -34.29 -26.25 4.03
CA GLN A 186 -35.47 -25.53 3.52
C GLN A 186 -35.68 -24.14 4.16
N VAL A 187 -36.37 -23.28 3.41
CA VAL A 187 -36.53 -21.84 3.61
C VAL A 187 -37.63 -21.51 4.64
N ASN A 188 -37.26 -20.83 5.74
CA ASN A 188 -38.21 -20.10 6.59
C ASN A 188 -38.21 -18.61 6.20
N ARG A 189 -39.41 -18.01 6.11
CA ARG A 189 -39.69 -16.66 5.57
C ARG A 189 -39.27 -15.46 6.44
N TYR A 190 -38.58 -15.68 7.56
CA TYR A 190 -37.98 -14.62 8.35
C TYR A 190 -36.53 -14.99 8.64
N ASP A 191 -35.63 -14.02 8.46
CA ASP A 191 -34.22 -14.22 8.73
C ASP A 191 -34.00 -14.29 10.25
N THR A 192 -34.09 -15.51 10.78
CA THR A 192 -33.82 -15.81 12.18
C THR A 192 -32.39 -15.44 12.58
N SER A 193 -31.46 -15.38 11.61
CA SER A 193 -30.08 -14.94 11.88
C SER A 193 -30.04 -13.44 12.21
N PHE A 194 -30.82 -12.62 11.49
CA PHE A 194 -30.93 -11.19 11.74
C PHE A 194 -31.53 -10.91 13.12
N ILE A 195 -32.64 -11.57 13.47
CA ILE A 195 -33.30 -11.37 14.77
C ILE A 195 -32.42 -11.82 15.93
N ASN A 196 -31.74 -12.97 15.80
CA ASN A 196 -30.79 -13.43 16.81
C ASN A 196 -29.62 -12.44 16.97
N LYS A 197 -29.11 -11.89 15.87
CA LYS A 197 -28.03 -10.91 15.90
C LYS A 197 -28.47 -9.58 16.53
N VAL A 198 -29.71 -9.14 16.28
CA VAL A 198 -30.29 -7.95 16.94
C VAL A 198 -30.43 -8.17 18.45
N MET A 199 -30.93 -9.34 18.87
CA MET A 199 -31.09 -9.68 20.29
C MET A 199 -29.75 -9.85 21.03
N GLU A 200 -28.69 -10.31 20.34
CA GLU A 200 -27.33 -10.35 20.88
C GLU A 200 -26.71 -8.94 21.01
N THR A 201 -27.10 -8.02 20.11
CA THR A 201 -26.59 -6.66 20.10
C THR A 201 -27.31 -5.78 21.13
N VAL A 202 -28.60 -6.01 21.37
CA VAL A 202 -29.46 -5.22 22.26
C VAL A 202 -30.29 -6.17 23.16
N PRO A 203 -29.78 -6.58 24.33
CA PRO A 203 -30.51 -7.45 25.24
C PRO A 203 -31.76 -6.74 25.81
N PRO A 204 -32.97 -7.34 25.71
CA PRO A 204 -34.20 -6.73 26.22
C PRO A 204 -34.17 -6.47 27.75
N GLU A 205 -33.43 -7.29 28.48
CA GLU A 205 -33.24 -7.24 29.93
C GLU A 205 -32.69 -5.90 30.42
N ASP A 206 -31.93 -5.20 29.57
CA ASP A 206 -31.34 -3.93 29.90
C ASP A 206 -32.27 -2.72 29.66
N TYR A 207 -33.43 -2.93 29.02
CA TYR A 207 -34.44 -1.91 28.70
C TYR A 207 -35.76 -2.15 29.44
N ALA A 208 -35.80 -3.18 30.29
CA ALA A 208 -36.94 -3.43 31.17
C ALA A 208 -37.09 -2.26 32.18
N PRO A 209 -38.32 -1.85 32.52
CA PRO A 209 -38.56 -0.84 33.54
C PRO A 209 -37.89 -1.23 34.87
N GLY A 210 -36.94 -0.43 35.35
CA GLY A 210 -36.20 -0.69 36.59
C GLY A 210 -34.84 -1.41 36.42
N ALA A 211 -34.42 -1.70 35.18
CA ALA A 211 -33.08 -2.22 34.91
C ALA A 211 -32.00 -1.22 35.38
N LYS A 212 -30.96 -1.72 36.05
CA LYS A 212 -29.73 -0.99 36.36
C LYS A 212 -28.63 -1.51 35.43
N PRO A 213 -28.40 -0.88 34.28
CA PRO A 213 -27.39 -1.35 33.34
C PRO A 213 -26.00 -1.36 33.96
N LYS A 214 -25.18 -2.37 33.63
CA LYS A 214 -23.77 -2.43 34.06
C LYS A 214 -22.89 -1.36 33.40
N GLU A 215 -23.30 -0.85 32.24
CA GLU A 215 -22.54 0.16 31.46
C GLU A 215 -23.39 1.40 31.15
N PRO A 216 -22.77 2.59 31.04
CA PRO A 216 -23.48 3.81 30.64
C PRO A 216 -24.07 3.67 29.23
N LEU A 217 -25.23 4.29 29.00
CA LEU A 217 -25.99 4.20 27.75
C LEU A 217 -25.14 4.54 26.50
N GLU A 218 -24.25 5.54 26.63
CA GLU A 218 -23.32 6.01 25.60
C GLU A 218 -22.33 4.93 25.13
N SER A 219 -21.98 3.96 25.99
CA SER A 219 -21.10 2.83 25.64
C SER A 219 -21.88 1.68 24.98
N ARG A 220 -23.19 1.61 25.24
CA ARG A 220 -24.05 0.47 24.95
C ARG A 220 -24.76 0.53 23.61
N LEU A 221 -24.93 1.74 23.05
CA LEU A 221 -25.60 1.96 21.77
C LEU A 221 -24.60 2.35 20.71
N ARG A 222 -24.91 1.99 19.46
CA ARG A 222 -24.18 2.47 18.29
C ARG A 222 -24.48 3.95 18.07
N THR A 223 -23.50 4.68 17.58
CA THR A 223 -23.76 6.02 17.04
C THR A 223 -24.60 5.89 15.77
N ILE A 224 -25.72 6.61 15.72
CA ILE A 224 -26.57 6.65 14.52
C ILE A 224 -25.93 7.63 13.53
N SER A 225 -25.64 7.17 12.32
CA SER A 225 -25.01 7.94 11.23
C SER A 225 -23.77 8.74 11.66
N PRO A 226 -22.69 8.03 12.06
CA PRO A 226 -21.47 8.66 12.55
C PRO A 226 -20.77 9.48 11.46
N ASP A 227 -20.31 10.67 11.84
CA ASP A 227 -19.49 11.56 11.02
C ASP A 227 -18.06 11.69 11.56
N ALA A 228 -17.26 12.57 10.95
CA ALA A 228 -15.89 12.86 11.39
C ALA A 228 -15.80 13.46 12.81
N SER A 229 -16.87 14.06 13.35
CA SER A 229 -16.89 14.73 14.66
C SER A 229 -17.54 13.91 15.79
N SER A 230 -18.29 12.87 15.43
CA SER A 230 -19.07 12.04 16.34
C SER A 230 -18.19 11.29 17.36
N PRO A 231 -18.59 11.19 18.65
CA PRO A 231 -17.84 10.39 19.61
C PRO A 231 -17.92 8.91 19.28
N LEU A 232 -16.90 8.15 19.68
CA LEU A 232 -16.85 6.71 19.46
C LEU A 232 -17.45 5.97 20.66
N THR A 233 -18.32 4.99 20.42
CA THR A 233 -18.94 4.17 21.48
C THR A 233 -18.30 2.78 21.57
N GLY A 234 -18.45 2.09 22.70
CA GLY A 234 -17.95 0.71 22.86
C GLY A 234 -18.51 -0.26 21.82
N ARG A 235 -19.80 -0.12 21.44
CA ARG A 235 -20.41 -0.92 20.38
C ARG A 235 -19.89 -0.58 18.99
N ASP A 236 -19.55 0.67 18.72
CA ASP A 236 -18.92 1.08 17.46
C ASP A 236 -17.57 0.37 17.28
N VAL A 237 -16.75 0.30 18.35
CA VAL A 237 -15.47 -0.43 18.33
C VAL A 237 -15.66 -1.92 18.02
N GLN A 238 -16.64 -2.56 18.67
CA GLN A 238 -16.93 -3.98 18.47
C GLN A 238 -17.41 -4.27 17.05
N ALA A 239 -18.28 -3.41 16.52
CA ALA A 239 -18.76 -3.50 15.15
C ALA A 239 -17.60 -3.34 14.14
N VAL A 240 -16.70 -2.38 14.37
CA VAL A 240 -15.48 -2.25 13.55
C VAL A 240 -14.63 -3.53 13.63
N ALA A 241 -14.36 -4.06 14.82
CA ALA A 241 -13.58 -5.29 14.98
C ALA A 241 -14.19 -6.46 14.18
N ARG A 242 -15.51 -6.68 14.27
CA ARG A 242 -16.21 -7.75 13.54
C ARG A 242 -16.21 -7.51 12.02
N SER A 243 -16.41 -6.27 11.59
CA SER A 243 -16.36 -5.93 10.16
C SER A 243 -14.96 -6.12 9.56
N LEU A 244 -13.89 -5.82 10.30
CA LEU A 244 -12.51 -6.07 9.88
C LEU A 244 -12.22 -7.57 9.76
N GLU A 245 -12.75 -8.39 10.67
CA GLU A 245 -12.63 -9.84 10.57
C GLU A 245 -13.34 -10.42 9.35
N ALA A 246 -14.46 -9.81 8.94
CA ALA A 246 -15.21 -10.18 7.74
C ALA A 246 -14.53 -9.68 6.44
N LEU A 247 -13.87 -8.52 6.50
CA LEU A 247 -13.09 -7.97 5.38
C LEU A 247 -11.74 -8.66 5.16
N ALA A 248 -11.30 -9.53 6.09
CA ALA A 248 -10.04 -10.25 5.96
C ALA A 248 -9.95 -11.06 4.66
N ASP A 249 -11.02 -11.79 4.32
CA ASP A 249 -11.06 -12.63 3.11
C ASP A 249 -11.20 -11.77 1.84
N TYR A 250 -11.98 -10.69 1.90
CA TYR A 250 -12.10 -9.72 0.82
C TYR A 250 -10.75 -9.06 0.47
N GLY A 251 -9.96 -8.77 1.50
CA GLY A 251 -8.60 -8.26 1.36
C GLY A 251 -7.59 -9.33 0.92
N ALA A 252 -7.85 -10.63 1.11
CA ALA A 252 -6.92 -11.69 0.71
C ALA A 252 -6.93 -11.97 -0.81
N ASP A 253 -8.00 -11.59 -1.52
CA ASP A 253 -8.12 -11.77 -2.97
C ASP A 253 -7.12 -10.88 -3.75
N LEU A 254 -6.20 -11.51 -4.47
CA LEU A 254 -5.18 -10.85 -5.30
C LEU A 254 -5.78 -9.87 -6.33
N ASN A 255 -6.95 -10.17 -6.88
CA ASN A 255 -7.61 -9.27 -7.84
C ASN A 255 -8.08 -7.98 -7.17
N ASN A 256 -8.68 -8.09 -5.98
CA ASN A 256 -9.10 -6.93 -5.21
C ASN A 256 -7.90 -6.12 -4.74
N GLN A 257 -6.82 -6.78 -4.31
CA GLN A 257 -5.57 -6.13 -3.96
C GLN A 257 -5.00 -5.30 -5.11
N ALA A 258 -4.87 -5.90 -6.31
CA ALA A 258 -4.34 -5.23 -7.48
C ALA A 258 -5.16 -3.98 -7.85
N LYS A 259 -6.50 -4.09 -7.82
CA LYS A 259 -7.42 -2.98 -8.06
C LYS A 259 -7.24 -1.86 -7.01
N ILE A 260 -7.15 -2.19 -5.73
CA ILE A 260 -6.97 -1.20 -4.65
C ILE A 260 -5.61 -0.49 -4.79
N ILE A 261 -4.55 -1.23 -5.13
CA ILE A 261 -3.19 -0.67 -5.33
C ILE A 261 -3.18 0.30 -6.51
N GLU A 262 -3.74 -0.11 -7.65
CA GLU A 262 -3.85 0.74 -8.83
C GLU A 262 -4.66 2.01 -8.53
N ALA A 263 -5.81 1.85 -7.86
CA ALA A 263 -6.66 2.98 -7.49
C ALA A 263 -5.92 3.95 -6.56
N GLY A 264 -5.11 3.44 -5.61
CA GLY A 264 -4.28 4.28 -4.74
C GLY A 264 -3.26 5.11 -5.51
N ALA A 265 -2.52 4.48 -6.43
CA ALA A 265 -1.53 5.18 -7.25
C ALA A 265 -2.17 6.27 -8.14
N LEU A 266 -3.32 5.97 -8.76
CA LEU A 266 -4.05 6.92 -9.60
C LEU A 266 -4.66 8.06 -8.77
N LEU A 267 -5.17 7.75 -7.57
CA LEU A 267 -5.75 8.75 -6.66
C LEU A 267 -4.68 9.73 -6.18
N ASP A 268 -3.51 9.23 -5.76
CA ASP A 268 -2.39 10.07 -5.35
C ASP A 268 -1.88 10.94 -6.51
N ALA A 269 -1.79 10.39 -7.73
CA ALA A 269 -1.39 11.14 -8.92
C ALA A 269 -2.40 12.26 -9.25
N TRP A 270 -3.70 11.95 -9.12
CA TRP A 270 -4.77 12.92 -9.31
C TRP A 270 -4.75 14.03 -8.27
N GLU A 271 -4.66 13.72 -6.98
CA GLU A 271 -4.57 14.74 -5.92
C GLU A 271 -3.32 15.62 -6.07
N ASN A 272 -2.18 15.04 -6.49
CA ASN A 272 -0.97 15.77 -6.81
C ASN A 272 -1.16 16.73 -8.00
N SER A 273 -1.89 16.33 -9.04
CA SER A 273 -2.21 17.21 -10.18
C SER A 273 -3.04 18.43 -9.77
N GLN A 274 -3.83 18.31 -8.69
CA GLN A 274 -4.64 19.39 -8.13
C GLN A 274 -3.88 20.22 -7.07
N GLY A 275 -2.60 19.93 -6.81
CA GLY A 275 -1.81 20.60 -5.77
C GLY A 275 -2.22 20.25 -4.34
N ARG A 276 -3.13 19.27 -4.14
CA ARG A 276 -3.64 18.83 -2.83
C ARG A 276 -2.97 17.56 -2.30
N GLY A 277 -2.25 16.85 -3.17
CA GLY A 277 -1.60 15.59 -2.83
C GLY A 277 -0.47 15.75 -1.80
N THR A 278 -0.24 14.68 -1.06
CA THR A 278 0.93 14.56 -0.20
C THR A 278 2.16 14.34 -1.07
N MET A 279 3.24 15.09 -0.82
CA MET A 279 4.48 14.96 -1.60
C MET A 279 5.08 13.54 -1.51
N LEU A 280 4.79 12.84 -0.41
CA LEU A 280 5.05 11.41 -0.27
C LEU A 280 3.78 10.62 -0.65
N PRO A 281 3.87 9.66 -1.58
CA PRO A 281 2.72 8.84 -1.95
C PRO A 281 2.28 8.00 -0.74
N ASN A 282 0.97 7.80 -0.60
CA ASN A 282 0.30 6.99 0.42
C ASN A 282 0.43 7.46 1.86
N LEU A 283 1.05 8.61 2.12
CA LEU A 283 1.08 9.16 3.47
C LEU A 283 -0.35 9.45 3.98
N LYS A 284 -1.24 9.88 3.07
CA LYS A 284 -2.67 10.05 3.36
C LYS A 284 -3.37 8.72 3.71
N ASP A 285 -2.97 7.62 3.08
CA ASP A 285 -3.46 6.27 3.39
C ASP A 285 -3.01 5.77 4.76
N LEU A 286 -1.86 6.22 5.26
CA LEU A 286 -1.43 5.94 6.63
C LEU A 286 -2.26 6.69 7.67
N VAL A 287 -2.61 7.95 7.37
CA VAL A 287 -3.39 8.80 8.28
C VAL A 287 -4.84 8.34 8.35
N HIS A 288 -5.45 8.03 7.20
CA HIS A 288 -6.87 7.74 7.05
C HIS A 288 -7.12 6.45 6.24
N PRO A 289 -6.66 5.29 6.75
CA PRO A 289 -6.62 4.06 5.97
C PRO A 289 -8.01 3.55 5.54
N CYS A 290 -9.04 3.70 6.38
CA CYS A 290 -10.39 3.20 6.08
C CYS A 290 -11.15 4.13 5.13
N GLN A 291 -11.03 5.45 5.29
CA GLN A 291 -11.59 6.43 4.35
C GLN A 291 -10.94 6.31 2.97
N ARG A 292 -9.62 6.18 2.92
CA ARG A 292 -8.89 5.98 1.66
C ARG A 292 -9.22 4.66 1.01
N LEU A 293 -9.40 3.59 1.78
CA LEU A 293 -9.88 2.31 1.26
C LEU A 293 -11.24 2.46 0.58
N VAL A 294 -12.20 3.13 1.24
CA VAL A 294 -13.52 3.35 0.65
C VAL A 294 -13.44 4.19 -0.63
N GLN A 295 -12.66 5.29 -0.65
CA GLN A 295 -12.44 6.07 -1.89
C GLN A 295 -11.93 5.18 -3.05
N LYS A 296 -10.94 4.32 -2.78
CA LYS A 296 -10.39 3.38 -3.78
C LYS A 296 -11.44 2.36 -4.26
N ILE A 297 -12.29 1.88 -3.35
CA ILE A 297 -13.40 0.95 -3.65
C ILE A 297 -14.45 1.64 -4.53
N LYS A 298 -14.81 2.90 -4.22
CA LYS A 298 -15.70 3.73 -5.03
C LYS A 298 -15.17 3.90 -6.45
N MET A 299 -13.90 4.28 -6.57
CA MET A 299 -13.23 4.46 -7.87
C MET A 299 -13.22 3.20 -8.73
N GLN A 300 -13.09 2.02 -8.11
CA GLN A 300 -13.05 0.73 -8.80
C GLN A 300 -14.44 0.12 -9.05
N GLY A 301 -15.52 0.77 -8.63
CA GLY A 301 -16.89 0.26 -8.78
C GLY A 301 -17.18 -0.97 -7.92
N MET A 302 -16.42 -1.20 -6.84
CA MET A 302 -16.56 -2.37 -5.95
C MET A 302 -17.45 -2.10 -4.73
N GLU A 303 -18.17 -0.96 -4.72
CA GLU A 303 -18.98 -0.52 -3.57
C GLU A 303 -20.03 -1.54 -3.16
N GLY A 304 -20.68 -2.20 -4.11
CA GLY A 304 -21.77 -3.13 -3.82
C GLY A 304 -21.32 -4.37 -3.04
N GLU A 305 -20.13 -4.89 -3.33
CA GLU A 305 -19.56 -6.03 -2.60
C GLU A 305 -19.09 -5.61 -1.22
N PHE A 306 -18.38 -4.48 -1.15
CA PHE A 306 -17.90 -3.94 0.11
C PHE A 306 -19.05 -3.57 1.06
N ALA A 307 -20.09 -2.91 0.54
CA ALA A 307 -21.28 -2.50 1.29
C ALA A 307 -21.98 -3.72 1.91
N LYS A 308 -22.10 -4.85 1.21
CA LYS A 308 -22.69 -6.08 1.77
C LYS A 308 -21.95 -6.59 2.99
N ILE A 309 -20.62 -6.48 3.01
CA ILE A 309 -19.79 -6.94 4.12
C ILE A 309 -19.98 -6.03 5.34
N VAL A 310 -19.88 -4.71 5.16
CA VAL A 310 -19.99 -3.76 6.28
C VAL A 310 -21.43 -3.55 6.77
N ALA A 311 -22.42 -3.74 5.90
CA ALA A 311 -23.85 -3.68 6.25
C ALA A 311 -24.25 -4.78 7.24
N GLY A 312 -23.49 -5.88 7.33
CA GLY A 312 -23.70 -6.92 8.33
C GLY A 312 -23.61 -6.42 9.78
N GLU A 313 -22.95 -5.29 10.01
CA GLU A 313 -22.86 -4.60 11.30
C GLU A 313 -23.67 -3.28 11.33
N GLY A 314 -24.51 -3.04 10.31
CA GLY A 314 -25.38 -1.87 10.22
C GLY A 314 -24.67 -0.58 9.81
N PHE A 315 -23.54 -0.66 9.10
CA PHE A 315 -22.85 0.50 8.56
C PHE A 315 -23.16 0.74 7.08
N ASN A 316 -23.24 2.00 6.67
CA ASN A 316 -22.89 2.42 5.31
C ASN A 316 -21.35 2.48 5.15
N PRO A 317 -20.75 2.14 3.98
CA PRO A 317 -19.33 2.34 3.70
C PRO A 317 -18.67 3.62 4.26
N GLU A 318 -19.34 4.77 4.16
CA GLU A 318 -18.80 6.04 4.69
C GLU A 318 -18.77 6.09 6.21
N GLU A 319 -19.88 5.72 6.84
CA GLU A 319 -20.00 5.63 8.29
C GLU A 319 -18.96 4.66 8.86
N TRP A 320 -18.80 3.50 8.20
CA TRP A 320 -17.77 2.52 8.54
C TRP A 320 -16.38 3.14 8.47
N ALA A 321 -16.07 3.88 7.41
CA ALA A 321 -14.76 4.48 7.21
C ALA A 321 -14.40 5.47 8.33
N TYR A 322 -15.33 6.35 8.71
CA TYR A 322 -15.11 7.32 9.79
C TYR A 322 -14.90 6.61 11.13
N THR A 323 -15.76 5.65 11.47
CA THR A 323 -15.66 4.90 12.73
C THR A 323 -14.39 4.05 12.79
N CYS A 324 -14.00 3.43 11.68
CA CYS A 324 -12.79 2.61 11.55
C CYS A 324 -11.51 3.44 11.73
N ASP A 325 -11.41 4.59 11.07
CA ASP A 325 -10.25 5.48 11.22
C ASP A 325 -10.08 5.97 12.65
N LYS A 326 -11.17 6.42 13.30
CA LYS A 326 -11.13 6.86 14.70
C LYS A 326 -10.69 5.74 15.64
N THR A 327 -11.23 4.54 15.43
CA THR A 327 -10.84 3.33 16.20
C THR A 327 -9.34 3.06 16.06
N ILE A 328 -8.80 3.13 14.84
CA ILE A 328 -7.38 2.89 14.58
C ILE A 328 -6.51 3.99 15.20
N LYS A 329 -6.87 5.27 15.05
CA LYS A 329 -6.12 6.39 15.64
C LYS A 329 -6.08 6.28 17.17
N ALA A 330 -7.22 6.01 17.81
CA ALA A 330 -7.29 5.77 19.25
C ALA A 330 -6.46 4.55 19.68
N TYR A 331 -6.48 3.46 18.91
CA TYR A 331 -5.67 2.27 19.17
C TYR A 331 -4.16 2.55 19.05
N ARG A 332 -3.73 3.35 18.06
CA ARG A 332 -2.33 3.77 17.89
C ARG A 332 -1.84 4.56 19.11
N VAL A 333 -2.64 5.51 19.61
CA VAL A 333 -2.30 6.31 20.79
C VAL A 333 -2.15 5.44 22.04
N LEU A 334 -3.04 4.45 22.24
CA LEU A 334 -2.94 3.53 23.38
C LEU A 334 -1.70 2.64 23.36
N ARG A 335 -1.08 2.43 22.19
CA ARG A 335 0.11 1.60 22.01
C ARG A 335 1.40 2.39 21.88
N MET A 336 1.30 3.71 21.93
CA MET A 336 2.43 4.61 21.78
C MET A 336 3.36 4.52 23.00
N SER A 337 4.65 4.50 22.73
CA SER A 337 5.70 4.57 23.74
C SER A 337 5.92 6.01 24.22
N SER A 338 6.50 6.19 25.41
CA SER A 338 6.80 7.52 25.95
C SER A 338 7.71 8.38 25.02
N PRO A 339 8.74 7.82 24.35
CA PRO A 339 9.55 8.57 23.39
C PRO A 339 8.77 9.05 22.16
N GLU A 340 7.88 8.23 21.61
CA GLU A 340 7.01 8.61 20.48
C GLU A 340 6.05 9.73 20.88
N LEU A 341 5.46 9.65 22.09
CA LEU A 341 4.61 10.72 22.62
C LEU A 341 5.38 12.04 22.76
N LEU A 342 6.59 11.99 23.32
CA LEU A 342 7.43 13.18 23.44
C LEU A 342 7.71 13.78 22.06
N THR A 343 8.05 12.94 21.08
CA THR A 343 8.35 13.36 19.71
C THR A 343 7.14 14.05 19.07
N LEU A 344 5.94 13.47 19.21
CA LEU A 344 4.68 14.09 18.76
C LEU A 344 4.42 15.45 19.40
N LEU A 345 4.66 15.59 20.70
CA LEU A 345 4.50 16.86 21.41
C LEU A 345 5.49 17.91 20.90
N LEU A 346 6.73 17.51 20.58
CA LEU A 346 7.73 18.40 19.99
C LEU A 346 7.33 18.85 18.57
N TYR A 347 6.81 17.94 17.74
CA TYR A 347 6.28 18.28 16.42
C TYR A 347 5.10 19.25 16.53
N LYS A 348 4.14 18.98 17.42
CA LYS A 348 2.96 19.84 17.63
C LYS A 348 3.32 21.23 18.15
N ARG A 349 4.38 21.35 18.94
CA ARG A 349 4.89 22.61 19.49
C ARG A 349 5.82 23.36 18.52
N ASN A 350 6.02 22.84 17.30
CA ASN A 350 6.92 23.40 16.29
C ASN A 350 8.36 23.60 16.79
N ILE A 351 8.87 22.77 17.71
CA ILE A 351 10.21 22.94 18.30
C ILE A 351 11.32 22.80 17.24
N TYR A 352 11.05 22.07 16.16
CA TYR A 352 12.00 21.83 15.07
C TYR A 352 11.97 22.89 13.96
N GLU A 353 11.22 23.99 14.11
CA GLU A 353 11.11 25.06 13.10
C GLU A 353 12.47 25.56 12.61
N ASN A 354 13.37 25.90 13.55
CA ASN A 354 14.72 26.35 13.20
C ASN A 354 15.52 25.30 12.43
N GLN A 355 15.30 24.02 12.69
CA GLN A 355 15.95 22.93 11.96
C GLN A 355 15.32 22.71 10.59
N LEU A 356 13.99 22.84 10.48
CA LEU A 356 13.27 22.79 9.21
C LEU A 356 13.79 23.86 8.24
N ASN A 357 14.03 25.07 8.74
CA ASN A 357 14.55 26.18 7.96
C ASN A 357 16.02 26.04 7.54
N LEU A 358 16.76 25.03 8.04
CA LEU A 358 18.11 24.70 7.56
C LEU A 358 18.09 23.79 6.32
N TYR A 359 16.96 23.15 6.04
CA TYR A 359 16.82 22.31 4.85
C TYR A 359 16.47 23.15 3.63
N SER A 360 16.77 22.63 2.43
CA SER A 360 16.42 23.31 1.18
C SER A 360 14.92 23.51 1.02
N ASP A 361 14.51 24.49 0.22
CA ASP A 361 13.11 24.78 -0.12
C ASP A 361 12.34 23.57 -0.71
N LYS A 362 13.06 22.55 -1.21
CA LYS A 362 12.48 21.28 -1.66
C LYS A 362 12.34 20.25 -0.56
N THR A 363 13.23 20.26 0.43
CA THR A 363 13.31 19.23 1.48
C THR A 363 12.51 19.62 2.72
N ALA A 364 12.52 20.89 3.12
CA ALA A 364 11.80 21.37 4.30
C ALA A 364 10.29 21.06 4.24
N PRO A 365 9.58 21.29 3.12
CA PRO A 365 8.16 20.93 2.99
C PRO A 365 7.91 19.42 3.13
N ASN A 366 8.80 18.57 2.59
CA ASN A 366 8.66 17.12 2.67
C ASN A 366 8.73 16.63 4.12
N ILE A 367 9.67 17.18 4.89
CA ILE A 367 9.83 16.85 6.30
C ILE A 367 8.64 17.37 7.11
N ALA A 368 8.21 18.61 6.87
CA ALA A 368 7.08 19.21 7.57
C ALA A 368 5.76 18.47 7.31
N VAL A 369 5.49 18.08 6.05
CA VAL A 369 4.35 17.22 5.68
C VAL A 369 4.42 15.89 6.42
N THR A 370 5.60 15.28 6.51
CA THR A 370 5.78 14.00 7.22
C THR A 370 5.50 14.15 8.72
N MET A 371 6.05 15.18 9.36
CA MET A 371 5.78 15.50 10.76
C MET A 371 4.28 15.69 11.02
N GLN A 372 3.60 16.43 10.14
CA GLN A 372 2.16 16.66 10.24
C GLN A 372 1.34 15.38 10.01
N GLY A 373 1.77 14.53 9.08
CA GLY A 373 1.16 13.21 8.87
C GLY A 373 1.22 12.36 10.12
N ILE A 374 2.37 12.34 10.81
CA ILE A 374 2.52 11.63 12.09
C ILE A 374 1.59 12.24 13.15
N ILE A 375 1.46 13.57 13.25
CA ILE A 375 0.52 14.20 14.19
C ILE A 375 -0.93 13.73 13.90
N GLU A 376 -1.36 13.76 12.64
CA GLU A 376 -2.71 13.39 12.26
C GLU A 376 -2.98 11.87 12.40
N MET A 377 -1.95 11.02 12.28
CA MET A 377 -2.05 9.56 12.52
C MET A 377 -2.39 9.21 13.98
N TYR A 378 -1.96 10.03 14.93
CA TYR A 378 -2.12 9.82 16.37
C TYR A 378 -3.12 10.80 17.01
N LYS A 379 -3.90 11.51 16.19
CA LYS A 379 -4.91 12.45 16.68
C LYS A 379 -6.19 11.70 17.07
N ALA A 380 -6.37 11.48 18.36
CA ALA A 380 -7.57 10.86 18.92
C ALA A 380 -8.04 11.58 20.21
N PRO A 381 -9.35 11.82 20.38
CA PRO A 381 -9.93 12.28 21.65
C PRO A 381 -9.74 11.26 22.78
N VAL A 382 -9.65 11.75 24.02
CA VAL A 382 -9.50 10.89 25.21
C VAL A 382 -10.67 9.93 25.38
N ASN A 383 -11.90 10.37 25.09
CA ASN A 383 -13.09 9.53 25.19
C ASN A 383 -13.00 8.30 24.25
N ASP A 384 -12.62 8.53 22.99
CA ASP A 384 -12.45 7.46 22.00
C ASP A 384 -11.36 6.46 22.44
N MET A 385 -10.26 6.96 23.03
CA MET A 385 -9.21 6.11 23.60
C MET A 385 -9.74 5.23 24.73
N MET A 386 -10.62 5.75 25.59
CA MET A 386 -11.19 4.99 26.69
C MET A 386 -12.11 3.87 26.19
N GLU A 387 -12.94 4.12 25.18
CA GLU A 387 -13.81 3.09 24.58
C GLU A 387 -13.01 2.01 23.85
N VAL A 388 -11.95 2.40 23.15
CA VAL A 388 -11.02 1.45 22.51
C VAL A 388 -10.27 0.63 23.55
N LYS A 389 -9.86 1.23 24.68
CA LYS A 389 -9.17 0.52 25.76
C LYS A 389 -10.02 -0.59 26.37
N LYS A 390 -11.33 -0.36 26.56
CA LYS A 390 -12.28 -1.39 27.03
C LYS A 390 -12.35 -2.59 26.07
N ASN A 391 -12.26 -2.33 24.76
CA ASN A 391 -12.42 -3.32 23.70
C ASN A 391 -11.08 -3.81 23.08
N GLN A 392 -9.95 -3.51 23.72
CA GLN A 392 -8.61 -3.70 23.15
C GLN A 392 -8.31 -5.16 22.75
N LYS A 393 -8.80 -6.14 23.52
CA LYS A 393 -8.59 -7.57 23.23
C LYS A 393 -9.25 -7.99 21.92
N ALA A 394 -10.51 -7.56 21.70
CA ALA A 394 -11.24 -7.87 20.48
C ALA A 394 -10.58 -7.21 19.26
N LEU A 395 -10.19 -5.94 19.39
CA LEU A 395 -9.46 -5.23 18.33
C LEU A 395 -8.11 -5.86 18.01
N LYS A 396 -7.34 -6.26 19.04
CA LYS A 396 -6.05 -6.93 18.83
C LYS A 396 -6.23 -8.19 17.97
N LYS A 397 -7.22 -9.02 18.30
CA LYS A 397 -7.54 -10.23 17.53
C LYS A 397 -7.93 -9.90 16.08
N ALA A 398 -8.80 -8.91 15.88
CA ALA A 398 -9.21 -8.47 14.55
C ALA A 398 -8.01 -7.96 13.72
N PHE A 399 -7.14 -7.15 14.32
CA PHE A 399 -5.94 -6.63 13.67
C PHE A 399 -4.91 -7.73 13.36
N GLU A 400 -4.72 -8.71 14.24
CA GLU A 400 -3.87 -9.88 13.98
C GLU A 400 -4.35 -10.67 12.76
N LYS A 401 -5.67 -10.85 12.63
CA LYS A 401 -6.26 -11.57 11.49
C LYS A 401 -6.00 -10.89 10.15
N ILE A 402 -5.91 -9.56 10.13
CA ILE A 402 -5.58 -8.78 8.93
C ILE A 402 -4.09 -8.40 8.84
N GLY A 403 -3.23 -9.00 9.68
CA GLY A 403 -1.78 -8.76 9.68
C GLY A 403 -1.38 -7.33 10.05
N TYR A 404 -2.20 -6.59 10.80
CA TYR A 404 -1.99 -5.18 11.18
C TYR A 404 -1.84 -4.18 10.02
N ARG A 405 -2.16 -4.57 8.78
CA ARG A 405 -1.93 -3.77 7.56
C ARG A 405 -2.55 -2.37 7.63
N ILE A 406 -3.83 -2.29 8.03
CA ILE A 406 -4.58 -1.02 8.14
C ILE A 406 -4.09 -0.17 9.33
N VAL A 407 -3.35 -0.76 10.28
CA VAL A 407 -2.92 -0.07 11.51
C VAL A 407 -1.57 0.61 11.35
N PHE A 408 -0.58 0.00 10.70
CA PHE A 408 0.78 0.53 10.66
C PHE A 408 1.37 0.70 9.27
N GLN A 409 0.66 0.25 8.23
CA GLN A 409 1.13 0.33 6.85
C GLN A 409 0.15 1.19 6.05
N PRO A 410 0.62 1.93 5.02
CA PRO A 410 -0.31 2.45 4.03
C PRO A 410 -1.05 1.25 3.47
N VAL A 411 -2.33 1.40 3.11
CA VAL A 411 -3.15 0.28 2.61
C VAL A 411 -2.59 -0.19 1.26
N TYR A 412 -1.56 -1.01 1.37
CA TYR A 412 -0.95 -1.92 0.44
C TYR A 412 -1.15 -3.26 1.08
N ILE A 413 -1.92 -4.10 0.43
CA ILE A 413 -2.16 -5.42 0.97
C ILE A 413 -0.92 -6.27 0.67
N LYS A 414 0.03 -6.27 1.61
CA LYS A 414 0.97 -7.38 1.84
C LYS A 414 1.51 -7.37 3.27
#